data_AF-A0A3A8L0R6-F1
#
_entry.id   AF-A0A3A8L0R6-F1
#
_cell.length_a   1.000
_cell.length_b   1.000
_cell.length_c   1.000
_cell.angle_alpha   90.00
_cell.angle_beta   90.00
_cell.angle_gamma   90.00
#
_symmetry.space_group_name_H-M   'P 1'
#
loop_
_entity.id
_entity.type
_entity.pdbx_description
1 polymer ?
#
loop_
_entity_poly.entity_id
_entity_poly.type
_entity_poly.pdbx_seq_one_letter_code
_entity_poly.pdbx_strand_id
1 'polypeptide(L)'
;MKNPVLGVLALVSVACGGEMSVGDEAVPDAVGSTGQAAFSGVNGTVCEESPYNCKLRPSGGNRVLTNDPDDDDSWELYTGVPIRDGNGTVVGTSTRTSSTFNHGQTRTFAGELHAFAVSTSNSSAGWMPMSAIKGRTSFEAKVGHVSALGSGLAKMACYAVRNSHDTTLEFKKVVYDSDAVHERAGDYLPLVRANGLRSANLTFNVPGFGLGGVAVDHFPAGTKFQRLDVPTNSGAPSIDIPLWVQDSAGRYRQQSGTMKFIYGYVIAATGTPRNGWMAYDALQVSSGCP
;
A
#
# COMPACT_ATOMS: atom_id res chain seq x y z
N MET A 1 34.45 31.77 -48.15
CA MET A 1 33.05 31.37 -47.94
C MET A 1 32.83 31.15 -46.44
N LYS A 2 31.80 31.79 -45.89
CA LYS A 2 31.24 31.69 -44.52
C LYS A 2 32.13 32.12 -43.34
N ASN A 3 32.01 33.41 -43.04
CA ASN A 3 32.11 34.07 -41.73
C ASN A 3 30.84 33.74 -40.88
N PRO A 4 30.67 34.20 -39.63
CA PRO A 4 31.53 34.16 -38.42
C PRO A 4 30.72 33.91 -37.10
N VAL A 5 31.29 34.30 -35.94
CA VAL A 5 30.67 34.77 -34.67
C VAL A 5 30.46 33.77 -33.52
N LEU A 6 31.13 34.06 -32.39
CA LEU A 6 30.61 34.35 -31.02
C LEU A 6 31.75 34.01 -30.03
N GLY A 7 32.04 34.75 -28.96
CA GLY A 7 31.33 35.80 -28.25
C GLY A 7 31.87 35.78 -26.81
N VAL A 8 32.26 36.95 -26.30
CA VAL A 8 32.98 37.19 -25.05
C VAL A 8 32.19 36.77 -23.80
N LEU A 9 32.83 36.07 -22.85
CA LEU A 9 32.34 35.91 -21.47
C LEU A 9 32.82 37.08 -20.62
N ALA A 10 31.88 37.80 -19.98
CA ALA A 10 32.17 38.75 -18.91
C ALA A 10 31.59 38.21 -17.58
N LEU A 11 32.47 38.11 -16.59
CA LEU A 11 32.21 37.76 -15.19
C LEU A 11 32.02 39.02 -14.36
N VAL A 12 30.88 39.15 -13.67
CA VAL A 12 30.64 40.02 -12.49
C VAL A 12 29.51 39.33 -11.72
N SER A 13 29.63 38.94 -10.44
CA SER A 13 29.47 39.80 -9.25
C SER A 13 29.94 39.03 -8.00
N VAL A 14 30.91 39.54 -7.22
CA VAL A 14 30.79 40.42 -6.02
C VAL A 14 30.15 39.73 -4.79
N ALA A 15 30.93 39.77 -3.70
CA ALA A 15 30.76 39.11 -2.41
C ALA A 15 30.06 39.99 -1.33
N CYS A 16 30.07 39.48 -0.09
CA CYS A 16 29.69 40.07 1.23
C CYS A 16 28.27 39.67 1.69
N GLY A 17 27.96 39.29 2.94
CA GLY A 17 28.67 39.30 4.23
C GLY A 17 27.65 39.56 5.37
N GLY A 18 27.91 39.08 6.59
CA GLY A 18 27.22 39.45 7.87
C GLY A 18 26.15 38.41 8.32
N GLU A 19 26.25 37.71 9.46
CA GLU A 19 26.39 38.05 10.90
C GLU A 19 25.07 37.85 11.68
N MET A 20 25.23 37.30 12.89
CA MET A 20 24.24 36.73 13.80
C MET A 20 23.40 37.80 14.52
N SER A 21 22.15 37.50 14.86
CA SER A 21 21.44 38.16 15.97
C SER A 21 20.54 37.17 16.71
N VAL A 22 20.61 37.23 18.03
CA VAL A 22 19.80 36.50 19.03
C VAL A 22 18.68 37.42 19.52
N GLY A 23 17.48 36.91 19.81
CA GLY A 23 16.44 37.65 20.54
C GLY A 23 15.03 37.04 20.55
N ASP A 24 14.73 36.34 21.65
CA ASP A 24 13.48 36.05 22.40
C ASP A 24 12.06 35.92 21.78
N GLU A 25 11.46 34.80 22.20
CA GLU A 25 10.05 34.51 22.58
C GLU A 25 8.87 34.97 21.70
N ALA A 26 8.26 33.99 21.01
CA ALA A 26 6.81 33.89 20.82
C ALA A 26 6.38 32.41 20.67
N VAL A 27 5.60 31.94 21.66
CA VAL A 27 4.46 30.97 21.65
C VAL A 27 4.47 29.79 20.64
N PRO A 28 4.19 28.54 21.07
CA PRO A 28 4.30 27.36 20.22
C PRO A 28 3.17 27.28 19.20
N ASP A 29 3.51 27.36 17.91
CA ASP A 29 2.56 27.04 16.86
C ASP A 29 2.38 25.52 16.75
N ALA A 30 1.12 25.15 16.92
CA ALA A 30 0.58 23.83 16.74
C ALA A 30 0.73 23.33 15.28
N VAL A 31 1.06 22.05 15.15
CA VAL A 31 0.37 21.06 14.30
C VAL A 31 0.09 21.43 12.84
N GLY A 32 0.68 20.68 11.89
CA GLY A 32 0.01 20.46 10.60
C GLY A 32 0.86 20.16 9.36
N SER A 33 1.04 18.87 9.08
CA SER A 33 0.91 18.25 7.75
C SER A 33 1.76 18.75 6.55
N THR A 34 3.08 18.67 6.63
CA THR A 34 3.92 18.64 5.39
C THR A 34 4.83 17.40 5.29
N GLY A 35 4.96 16.59 6.34
CA GLY A 35 5.94 15.50 6.38
C GLY A 35 5.60 14.21 5.62
N GLN A 36 4.33 13.91 5.34
CA GLN A 36 3.92 12.58 4.82
C GLN A 36 4.03 12.40 3.30
N ALA A 37 4.11 13.50 2.53
CA ALA A 37 4.20 13.45 1.08
C ALA A 37 5.62 13.19 0.55
N ALA A 38 6.64 13.09 1.42
CA ALA A 38 8.05 13.08 1.04
C ALA A 38 8.87 11.88 1.58
N PHE A 39 8.24 10.87 2.19
CA PHE A 39 9.00 9.72 2.66
C PHE A 39 9.46 8.85 1.48
N SER A 40 10.77 8.81 1.23
CA SER A 40 11.40 7.69 0.53
C SER A 40 10.97 6.42 1.28
N GLY A 41 10.23 5.52 0.63
CA GLY A 41 9.58 4.41 1.33
C GLY A 41 10.53 3.70 2.30
N VAL A 42 10.11 3.57 3.56
CA VAL A 42 10.84 2.82 4.59
C VAL A 42 10.24 1.43 4.67
N ASN A 43 10.90 0.45 4.05
CA ASN A 43 10.51 -0.95 4.22
C ASN A 43 10.55 -1.34 5.71
N GLY A 44 9.80 -2.38 6.07
CA GLY A 44 9.98 -3.01 7.38
C GLY A 44 11.37 -3.62 7.54
N THR A 45 11.74 -3.94 8.76
CA THR A 45 13.09 -4.45 9.07
C THR A 45 13.19 -5.97 9.05
N VAL A 46 12.06 -6.68 8.93
CA VAL A 46 12.00 -8.15 8.82
C VAL A 46 11.48 -8.48 7.43
N CYS A 47 12.34 -9.01 6.56
CA CYS A 47 12.03 -9.27 5.16
C CYS A 47 12.40 -10.69 4.78
N GLU A 48 11.60 -11.30 3.91
CA GLU A 48 11.79 -12.67 3.41
C GLU A 48 11.68 -12.67 1.89
N GLU A 49 12.42 -13.54 1.21
CA GLU A 49 12.50 -13.67 -0.26
C GLU A 49 13.00 -12.45 -1.04
N SER A 50 12.85 -11.23 -0.53
CA SER A 50 13.29 -9.99 -1.15
C SER A 50 13.44 -8.88 -0.10
N PRO A 51 14.40 -7.95 -0.25
CA PRO A 51 14.46 -6.76 0.59
C PRO A 51 13.26 -5.82 0.42
N TYR A 52 12.37 -6.10 -0.53
CA TYR A 52 11.12 -5.38 -0.80
C TYR A 52 9.87 -6.12 -0.29
N ASN A 53 10.04 -7.29 0.32
CA ASN A 53 8.95 -8.12 0.84
C ASN A 53 9.09 -8.27 2.36
N CYS A 54 8.58 -7.27 3.07
CA CYS A 54 8.86 -7.09 4.49
C CYS A 54 7.59 -7.07 5.33
N LYS A 55 7.71 -7.36 6.62
CA LYS A 55 6.61 -7.21 7.58
C LYS A 55 6.37 -5.72 7.87
N LEU A 56 5.13 -5.31 8.12
CA LEU A 56 4.86 -3.92 8.49
C LEU A 56 5.46 -3.56 9.86
N ARG A 57 5.59 -4.54 10.75
CA ARG A 57 6.17 -4.35 12.08
C ARG A 57 7.24 -5.41 12.34
N PRO A 58 8.36 -5.06 13.00
CA PRO A 58 9.40 -6.03 13.33
C PRO A 58 8.88 -7.17 14.23
N SER A 59 7.94 -6.85 15.12
CA SER A 59 7.35 -7.79 16.07
C SER A 59 5.83 -7.60 16.16
N GLY A 60 5.13 -8.62 16.66
CA GLY A 60 3.67 -8.62 16.78
C GLY A 60 2.92 -8.77 15.46
N GLY A 61 1.62 -8.47 15.47
CA GLY A 61 0.78 -8.45 14.28
C GLY A 61 1.00 -7.23 13.38
N ASN A 62 0.33 -7.20 12.23
CA ASN A 62 0.41 -6.09 11.27
C ASN A 62 -0.57 -4.94 11.57
N ARG A 63 -1.36 -5.05 12.64
CA ARG A 63 -2.41 -4.09 12.99
C ARG A 63 -1.91 -3.00 13.96
N VAL A 64 -2.66 -1.90 14.00
CA VAL A 64 -2.52 -0.86 15.03
C VAL A 64 -3.17 -1.36 16.32
N LEU A 65 -2.36 -1.62 17.35
CA LEU A 65 -2.85 -2.21 18.60
C LEU A 65 -3.73 -1.25 19.39
N THR A 66 -4.81 -1.75 19.98
CA THR A 66 -5.55 -0.99 20.99
C THR A 66 -4.77 -0.99 22.31
N ASN A 67 -5.34 -0.39 23.37
CA ASN A 67 -4.69 -0.38 24.69
C ASN A 67 -4.96 -1.66 25.47
N ASP A 68 -5.94 -2.44 25.03
CA ASP A 68 -6.34 -3.68 25.66
C ASP A 68 -5.62 -4.85 24.97
N PRO A 69 -4.76 -5.60 25.68
CA PRO A 69 -4.07 -6.74 25.09
C PRO A 69 -5.00 -7.91 24.73
N ASP A 70 -6.23 -7.94 25.24
CA ASP A 70 -7.22 -8.99 24.99
C ASP A 70 -8.18 -8.65 23.82
N ASP A 71 -8.06 -7.45 23.26
CA ASP A 71 -8.90 -6.95 22.17
C ASP A 71 -8.37 -7.42 20.80
N ASP A 72 -9.24 -7.52 19.81
CA ASP A 72 -8.92 -8.02 18.46
C ASP A 72 -8.28 -6.96 17.55
N ASP A 73 -7.67 -5.95 18.17
CA ASP A 73 -7.15 -4.71 17.58
C ASP A 73 -8.23 -3.82 16.91
N SER A 74 -9.51 -4.02 17.22
CA SER A 74 -10.60 -3.23 16.63
C SER A 74 -10.75 -1.85 17.26
N TRP A 75 -10.76 -0.82 16.42
CA TRP A 75 -10.99 0.56 16.85
C TRP A 75 -12.43 0.97 16.59
N GLU A 76 -13.07 1.58 17.59
CA GLU A 76 -14.41 2.13 17.43
C GLU A 76 -14.47 3.31 16.45
N LEU A 77 -15.56 3.36 15.70
CA LEU A 77 -15.79 4.32 14.62
C LEU A 77 -17.09 5.10 14.79
N TYR A 78 -17.09 6.32 14.28
CA TYR A 78 -18.30 6.99 13.82
C TYR A 78 -18.74 6.40 12.48
N THR A 79 -20.03 6.08 12.34
CA THR A 79 -20.62 5.61 11.09
C THR A 79 -20.96 6.78 10.16
N GLY A 80 -21.30 6.48 8.90
CA GLY A 80 -21.71 7.50 7.93
C GLY A 80 -20.54 8.21 7.21
N VAL A 81 -19.30 7.81 7.47
CA VAL A 81 -18.10 8.40 6.85
C VAL A 81 -17.78 7.78 5.49
N PRO A 82 -17.24 8.54 4.52
CA PRO A 82 -16.87 8.00 3.22
C PRO A 82 -15.69 7.02 3.34
N ILE A 83 -15.74 5.96 2.53
CA ILE A 83 -14.63 5.04 2.28
C ILE A 83 -14.07 5.36 0.91
N ARG A 84 -12.74 5.48 0.80
CA ARG A 84 -12.06 5.81 -0.46
C ARG A 84 -11.16 4.67 -0.95
N ASP A 85 -10.98 4.60 -2.26
CA ASP A 85 -9.97 3.75 -2.90
C ASP A 85 -8.58 4.43 -2.95
N GLY A 86 -7.61 3.75 -3.55
CA GLY A 86 -6.25 4.27 -3.72
C GLY A 86 -6.13 5.48 -4.62
N ASN A 87 -7.14 5.81 -5.43
CA ASN A 87 -7.21 7.06 -6.16
C ASN A 87 -7.84 8.19 -5.34
N GLY A 88 -8.35 7.90 -4.15
CA GLY A 88 -9.09 8.85 -3.31
C GLY A 88 -10.56 8.97 -3.72
N THR A 89 -11.05 8.13 -4.64
CA THR A 89 -12.46 8.13 -5.07
C THR A 89 -13.31 7.53 -3.97
N VAL A 90 -14.44 8.15 -3.64
CA VAL A 90 -15.39 7.57 -2.69
C VAL A 90 -16.04 6.34 -3.32
N VAL A 91 -15.88 5.19 -2.66
CA VAL A 91 -16.38 3.89 -3.11
C VAL A 91 -17.52 3.37 -2.25
N GLY A 92 -17.83 4.04 -1.15
CA GLY A 92 -18.97 3.71 -0.31
C GLY A 92 -18.99 4.55 0.95
N THR A 93 -19.93 4.22 1.84
CA THR A 93 -20.07 4.83 3.15
C THR A 93 -19.93 3.76 4.22
N SER A 94 -19.10 4.02 5.22
CA SER A 94 -18.90 3.10 6.33
C SER A 94 -20.15 3.01 7.19
N THR A 95 -20.70 1.81 7.31
CA THR A 95 -21.77 1.47 8.26
C THR A 95 -21.27 0.68 9.45
N ARG A 96 -19.96 0.41 9.50
CA ARG A 96 -19.32 -0.36 10.58
C ARG A 96 -19.07 0.54 11.79
N THR A 97 -19.34 0.00 12.99
CA THR A 97 -19.06 0.66 14.27
C THR A 97 -17.65 0.39 14.77
N SER A 98 -16.92 -0.54 14.16
CA SER A 98 -15.51 -0.82 14.43
C SER A 98 -14.78 -1.31 13.18
N SER A 99 -13.45 -1.14 13.15
CA SER A 99 -12.58 -1.75 12.14
C SER A 99 -11.15 -1.90 12.66
N THR A 100 -10.39 -2.78 12.03
CA THR A 100 -8.94 -2.91 12.25
C THR A 100 -8.18 -2.17 11.15
N PHE A 101 -6.99 -1.67 11.51
CA PHE A 101 -6.19 -0.82 10.63
C PHE A 101 -4.77 -1.36 10.51
N ASN A 102 -4.18 -1.21 9.32
CA ASN A 102 -2.78 -1.60 9.12
C ASN A 102 -1.82 -0.57 9.69
N HIS A 103 -0.81 -1.06 10.40
CA HIS A 103 0.25 -0.22 10.91
C HIS A 103 1.02 0.47 9.77
N GLY A 104 1.35 1.73 9.99
CA GLY A 104 2.10 2.58 9.08
C GLY A 104 1.32 3.10 7.88
N GLN A 105 0.05 2.67 7.69
CA GLN A 105 -0.73 2.95 6.50
C GLN A 105 -1.64 4.15 6.71
N THR A 106 -1.07 5.33 6.49
CA THR A 106 -1.78 6.62 6.52
C THR A 106 -1.57 7.39 5.24
N ARG A 107 -2.55 8.21 4.86
CA ARG A 107 -2.49 8.98 3.62
C ARG A 107 -3.40 10.20 3.65
N THR A 108 -2.98 11.27 3.01
CA THR A 108 -3.82 12.46 2.83
C THR A 108 -4.55 12.43 1.49
N PHE A 109 -5.87 12.62 1.53
CA PHE A 109 -6.70 12.86 0.35
C PHE A 109 -7.43 14.19 0.53
N ALA A 110 -7.32 15.08 -0.45
CA ALA A 110 -7.98 16.39 -0.42
C ALA A 110 -7.77 17.17 0.90
N GLY A 111 -6.56 17.11 1.48
CA GLY A 111 -6.21 17.78 2.73
C GLY A 111 -6.59 17.05 4.02
N GLU A 112 -7.33 15.93 3.95
CA GLU A 112 -7.73 15.15 5.13
C GLU A 112 -6.89 13.87 5.26
N LEU A 113 -6.41 13.60 6.48
CA LEU A 113 -5.65 12.40 6.81
C LEU A 113 -6.58 11.19 6.97
N HIS A 114 -6.22 10.10 6.32
CA HIS A 114 -6.93 8.82 6.33
C HIS A 114 -6.03 7.69 6.83
N ALA A 115 -6.64 6.65 7.39
CA ALA A 115 -6.02 5.37 7.74
C ALA A 115 -6.55 4.25 6.84
N PHE A 116 -5.72 3.26 6.54
CA PHE A 116 -6.14 2.11 5.74
C PHE A 116 -6.82 1.05 6.62
N ALA A 117 -8.15 0.96 6.49
CA ALA A 117 -8.98 -0.02 7.18
C ALA A 117 -9.02 -1.32 6.37
N VAL A 118 -8.82 -2.46 7.02
CA VAL A 118 -8.65 -3.76 6.31
C VAL A 118 -9.98 -4.45 6.01
N SER A 119 -11.04 -4.03 6.69
CA SER A 119 -12.39 -4.49 6.44
C SER A 119 -13.36 -3.34 6.61
N THR A 120 -14.03 -2.98 5.52
CA THR A 120 -15.03 -1.92 5.48
C THR A 120 -16.40 -2.50 5.09
N SER A 121 -17.44 -1.67 5.07
CA SER A 121 -18.74 -2.05 4.51
C SER A 121 -18.73 -2.16 2.97
N ASN A 122 -17.62 -1.83 2.30
CA ASN A 122 -17.47 -1.91 0.84
C ASN A 122 -17.10 -3.33 0.33
N SER A 123 -17.26 -4.36 1.16
CA SER A 123 -16.79 -5.73 0.86
C SER A 123 -15.28 -5.78 0.52
N SER A 124 -14.50 -4.87 1.12
CA SER A 124 -13.04 -4.79 0.95
C SER A 124 -12.39 -3.87 2.00
N ALA A 125 -11.07 -3.79 1.95
CA ALA A 125 -10.30 -2.73 2.60
C ALA A 125 -10.58 -1.37 1.94
N GLY A 126 -10.19 -0.29 2.60
CA GLY A 126 -10.34 1.07 2.06
C GLY A 126 -9.83 2.14 3.01
N TRP A 127 -9.68 3.35 2.48
CA TRP A 127 -9.22 4.51 3.24
C TRP A 127 -10.39 5.15 3.97
N MET A 128 -10.28 5.30 5.28
CA MET A 128 -11.24 6.01 6.11
C MET A 128 -10.60 7.23 6.76
N PRO A 129 -11.33 8.33 6.93
CA PRO A 129 -10.77 9.52 7.54
C PRO A 129 -10.41 9.25 9.02
N MET A 130 -9.27 9.79 9.48
CA MET A 130 -8.83 9.65 10.89
C MET A 130 -9.85 10.22 11.87
N SER A 131 -10.61 11.24 11.44
CA SER A 131 -11.71 11.84 12.18
C SER A 131 -12.83 10.84 12.52
N ALA A 132 -12.94 9.72 11.78
CA ALA A 132 -13.91 8.67 12.06
C ALA A 132 -13.54 7.81 13.28
N ILE A 133 -12.28 7.81 13.71
CA ILE A 133 -11.80 6.93 14.79
C ILE A 133 -12.07 7.61 16.13
N LYS A 134 -12.94 7.05 16.98
CA LYS A 134 -13.33 7.69 18.25
C LYS A 134 -12.14 7.87 19.20
N GLY A 135 -11.19 6.94 19.18
CA GLY A 135 -9.94 6.99 19.94
C GLY A 135 -8.79 7.71 19.24
N ARG A 136 -9.07 8.66 18.34
CA ARG A 136 -8.10 9.25 17.40
C ARG A 136 -6.73 9.60 18.01
N THR A 137 -6.68 10.30 19.14
CA THR A 137 -5.41 10.71 19.76
C THR A 137 -4.52 9.51 20.11
N SER A 138 -5.11 8.45 20.68
CA SER A 138 -4.41 7.20 20.98
C SER A 138 -3.99 6.47 19.70
N PHE A 139 -4.86 6.48 18.69
CA PHE A 139 -4.58 5.88 17.38
C PHE A 139 -3.38 6.53 16.69
N GLU A 140 -3.36 7.87 16.60
CA GLU A 140 -2.30 8.64 15.95
C GLU A 140 -0.94 8.40 16.61
N ALA A 141 -0.90 8.21 17.93
CA ALA A 141 0.32 7.87 18.66
C ALA A 141 0.87 6.46 18.32
N LYS A 142 0.03 5.57 17.77
CA LYS A 142 0.36 4.15 17.53
C LYS A 142 0.43 3.73 16.07
N VAL A 143 -0.20 4.48 15.17
CA VAL A 143 -0.31 4.10 13.76
C VAL A 143 1.06 4.01 13.10
N GLY A 144 2.05 4.79 13.54
CA GLY A 144 3.40 4.76 12.97
C GLY A 144 3.46 5.13 11.48
N HIS A 145 4.56 4.78 10.82
CA HIS A 145 4.75 5.02 9.39
C HIS A 145 5.60 3.92 8.76
N VAL A 146 5.10 3.33 7.66
CA VAL A 146 5.81 2.33 6.85
C VAL A 146 5.36 2.49 5.41
N SER A 147 6.29 2.52 4.47
CA SER A 147 5.97 2.67 3.05
C SER A 147 6.94 1.89 2.18
N ALA A 148 6.42 1.27 1.13
CA ALA A 148 7.18 0.34 0.31
C ALA A 148 8.24 1.10 -0.52
N LEU A 149 9.49 0.64 -0.47
CA LEU A 149 10.63 1.27 -1.12
C LEU A 149 10.59 1.09 -2.65
N GLY A 150 10.80 2.16 -3.43
CA GLY A 150 10.82 2.08 -4.89
C GLY A 150 12.05 2.70 -5.57
N SER A 151 12.95 3.33 -4.81
CA SER A 151 14.08 4.08 -5.37
C SER A 151 15.17 3.17 -5.92
N GLY A 152 15.78 3.57 -7.04
CA GLY A 152 16.95 2.88 -7.62
C GLY A 152 16.63 1.59 -8.39
N LEU A 153 15.35 1.26 -8.57
CA LEU A 153 14.92 0.07 -9.30
C LEU A 153 14.70 0.38 -10.78
N ALA A 154 15.10 -0.54 -11.66
CA ALA A 154 14.87 -0.43 -13.09
C ALA A 154 13.39 -0.68 -13.43
N LYS A 155 12.85 0.07 -14.40
CA LYS A 155 11.51 -0.18 -14.94
C LYS A 155 11.55 -1.37 -15.88
N MET A 156 10.56 -2.27 -15.76
CA MET A 156 10.46 -3.47 -16.62
C MET A 156 9.30 -3.37 -17.61
N ALA A 157 8.11 -3.75 -17.18
CA ALA A 157 6.94 -3.96 -18.02
C ALA A 157 5.74 -3.18 -17.50
N CYS A 158 4.78 -2.97 -18.39
CA CYS A 158 3.60 -2.20 -18.12
C CYS A 158 2.34 -3.05 -18.03
N TYR A 159 1.54 -2.75 -17.01
CA TYR A 159 0.31 -3.46 -16.74
C TYR A 159 -0.83 -2.49 -16.41
N ALA A 160 -2.04 -3.03 -16.43
CA ALA A 160 -3.22 -2.41 -15.85
C ALA A 160 -3.99 -3.45 -15.03
N VAL A 161 -4.70 -3.01 -14.00
CA VAL A 161 -5.60 -3.87 -13.22
C VAL A 161 -6.71 -4.39 -14.14
N ARG A 162 -6.94 -5.70 -14.17
CA ARG A 162 -7.98 -6.32 -15.00
C ARG A 162 -9.38 -5.94 -14.50
N ASN A 163 -10.34 -5.95 -15.42
CA ASN A 163 -11.77 -5.85 -15.09
C ASN A 163 -12.45 -7.24 -15.00
N SER A 164 -11.67 -8.28 -14.78
CA SER A 164 -12.12 -9.67 -14.64
C SER A 164 -11.10 -10.45 -13.82
N HIS A 165 -11.50 -11.62 -13.34
CA HIS A 165 -10.62 -12.55 -12.64
C HIS A 165 -10.99 -13.99 -13.00
N ASP A 166 -10.04 -14.91 -12.80
CA ASP A 166 -10.31 -16.34 -12.89
C ASP A 166 -11.00 -16.81 -11.60
N THR A 167 -12.27 -17.18 -11.72
CA THR A 167 -13.10 -17.62 -10.59
C THR A 167 -12.65 -18.98 -10.03
N THR A 168 -11.89 -19.77 -10.78
CA THR A 168 -11.32 -21.04 -10.29
C THR A 168 -10.19 -20.83 -9.27
N LEU A 169 -9.59 -19.64 -9.26
CA LEU A 169 -8.56 -19.28 -8.28
C LEU A 169 -9.15 -18.70 -7.00
N GLU A 170 -10.30 -18.03 -7.08
CA GLU A 170 -10.86 -17.19 -6.00
C GLU A 170 -10.91 -17.88 -4.63
N PHE A 171 -11.31 -19.15 -4.60
CA PHE A 171 -11.50 -19.92 -3.36
C PHE A 171 -10.27 -20.74 -2.93
N LYS A 172 -9.19 -20.76 -3.73
CA LYS A 172 -7.94 -21.41 -3.33
C LYS A 172 -7.29 -20.62 -2.20
N LYS A 173 -6.55 -21.31 -1.34
CA LYS A 173 -5.78 -20.70 -0.25
C LYS A 173 -4.37 -20.34 -0.68
N VAL A 174 -3.86 -19.25 -0.14
CA VAL A 174 -2.46 -18.83 -0.30
C VAL A 174 -1.59 -19.20 0.93
N VAL A 175 -2.19 -19.84 1.93
CA VAL A 175 -1.52 -20.33 3.14
C VAL A 175 -1.83 -21.81 3.29
N TYR A 176 -0.79 -22.62 3.50
CA TYR A 176 -0.91 -24.06 3.73
C TYR A 176 -1.73 -24.33 5.00
N ASP A 177 -2.72 -25.22 4.90
CA ASP A 177 -3.54 -25.70 6.00
C ASP A 177 -4.29 -24.60 6.79
N SER A 178 -4.57 -23.47 6.14
CA SER A 178 -5.34 -22.37 6.73
C SER A 178 -6.79 -22.79 7.00
N ASP A 179 -7.23 -22.60 8.24
CA ASP A 179 -8.62 -22.76 8.70
C ASP A 179 -9.40 -21.42 8.72
N ALA A 180 -8.71 -20.30 8.51
CA ALA A 180 -9.30 -18.97 8.50
C ALA A 180 -10.31 -18.80 7.36
N VAL A 181 -11.24 -17.86 7.47
CA VAL A 181 -12.13 -17.53 6.35
C VAL A 181 -11.45 -16.66 5.27
N HIS A 182 -10.38 -15.95 5.65
CA HIS A 182 -9.52 -15.11 4.80
C HIS A 182 -8.36 -15.92 4.20
N GLU A 183 -7.29 -15.27 3.72
CA GLU A 183 -6.12 -15.92 3.10
C GLU A 183 -6.45 -16.66 1.80
N ARG A 184 -7.37 -16.07 1.03
CA ARG A 184 -7.77 -16.61 -0.26
C ARG A 184 -6.95 -15.96 -1.37
N ALA A 185 -6.73 -16.69 -2.45
CA ALA A 185 -6.21 -16.11 -3.68
C ALA A 185 -7.11 -14.96 -4.18
N GLY A 186 -8.43 -15.06 -3.97
CA GLY A 186 -9.39 -13.99 -4.24
C GLY A 186 -9.05 -12.64 -3.59
N ASP A 187 -8.37 -12.63 -2.44
CA ASP A 187 -7.98 -11.38 -1.74
C ASP A 187 -6.99 -10.54 -2.57
N TYR A 188 -6.35 -11.13 -3.58
CA TYR A 188 -5.37 -10.47 -4.46
C TYR A 188 -5.90 -10.29 -5.89
N LEU A 189 -7.12 -10.75 -6.18
CA LEU A 189 -7.74 -10.66 -7.50
C LEU A 189 -8.67 -9.44 -7.64
N PRO A 190 -9.02 -9.02 -8.88
CA PRO A 190 -9.98 -7.95 -9.13
C PRO A 190 -11.43 -8.33 -8.82
N LEU A 191 -11.80 -8.23 -7.53
CA LEU A 191 -13.15 -8.53 -7.06
C LEU A 191 -14.09 -7.33 -7.19
N VAL A 192 -15.37 -7.64 -7.39
CA VAL A 192 -16.47 -6.65 -7.37
C VAL A 192 -16.64 -6.11 -5.95
N ARG A 193 -16.76 -4.80 -5.82
CA ARG A 193 -16.99 -4.09 -4.57
C ARG A 193 -18.48 -3.76 -4.40
N ALA A 194 -18.86 -3.25 -3.22
CA ALA A 194 -20.27 -2.98 -2.94
C ALA A 194 -20.91 -1.96 -3.91
N ASN A 195 -20.11 -1.07 -4.49
CA ASN A 195 -20.54 -0.13 -5.53
C ASN A 195 -20.59 -0.70 -6.96
N GLY A 196 -20.37 -2.01 -7.14
CA GLY A 196 -20.38 -2.69 -8.44
C GLY A 196 -19.08 -2.55 -9.25
N LEU A 197 -18.14 -1.70 -8.81
CA LEU A 197 -16.83 -1.56 -9.47
C LEU A 197 -15.87 -2.66 -9.04
N ARG A 198 -14.90 -2.99 -9.90
CA ARG A 198 -13.84 -3.95 -9.57
C ARG A 198 -12.56 -3.23 -9.15
N SER A 199 -11.89 -3.77 -8.14
CA SER A 199 -10.54 -3.32 -7.76
C SER A 199 -9.69 -4.48 -7.25
N ALA A 200 -8.38 -4.36 -7.38
CA ALA A 200 -7.41 -5.30 -6.84
C ALA A 200 -6.56 -4.64 -5.75
N ASN A 201 -6.13 -5.43 -4.77
CA ASN A 201 -5.27 -4.97 -3.70
C ASN A 201 -3.82 -4.78 -4.21
N LEU A 202 -3.18 -3.69 -3.77
CA LEU A 202 -1.74 -3.53 -3.76
C LEU A 202 -1.26 -3.93 -2.36
N THR A 203 -0.33 -4.87 -2.27
CA THR A 203 0.13 -5.38 -0.98
C THR A 203 1.56 -4.96 -0.68
N PHE A 204 1.86 -4.75 0.60
CA PHE A 204 3.21 -4.40 1.04
C PHE A 204 4.15 -5.60 1.04
N ASN A 205 3.59 -6.77 1.33
CA ASN A 205 4.25 -8.06 1.22
C ASN A 205 3.32 -9.08 0.57
N VAL A 206 3.91 -10.15 0.06
CA VAL A 206 3.18 -11.29 -0.49
C VAL A 206 2.68 -12.19 0.66
N PRO A 207 1.59 -12.95 0.47
CA PRO A 207 1.14 -13.92 1.46
C PRO A 207 2.19 -14.99 1.76
N GLY A 208 2.15 -15.54 2.97
CA GLY A 208 3.10 -16.53 3.46
C GLY A 208 4.26 -15.91 4.25
N PHE A 209 5.29 -16.73 4.52
CA PHE A 209 6.53 -16.34 5.21
C PHE A 209 6.36 -15.70 6.60
N GLY A 210 5.18 -15.82 7.22
CA GLY A 210 4.85 -15.09 8.46
C GLY A 210 4.73 -13.57 8.30
N LEU A 211 4.67 -13.05 7.07
CA LEU A 211 4.60 -11.61 6.77
C LEU A 211 3.17 -11.07 6.70
N GLY A 212 2.20 -11.93 6.37
CA GLY A 212 0.77 -11.67 6.50
C GLY A 212 0.03 -11.19 5.24
N GLY A 213 0.68 -11.07 4.08
CA GLY A 213 0.02 -10.71 2.81
C GLY A 213 -0.72 -9.37 2.85
N VAL A 214 -0.11 -8.35 3.45
CA VAL A 214 -0.83 -7.17 3.92
C VAL A 214 -1.16 -6.20 2.78
N ALA A 215 -2.45 -6.02 2.50
CA ALA A 215 -2.92 -4.95 1.61
C ALA A 215 -2.60 -3.57 2.20
N VAL A 216 -2.09 -2.66 1.37
CA VAL A 216 -1.79 -1.27 1.75
C VAL A 216 -2.48 -0.25 0.87
N ASP A 217 -3.15 -0.73 -0.18
CA ASP A 217 -4.05 0.04 -1.00
C ASP A 217 -4.95 -0.90 -1.83
N HIS A 218 -5.95 -0.35 -2.50
CA HIS A 218 -6.66 -1.05 -3.56
C HIS A 218 -7.02 -0.10 -4.70
N PHE A 219 -6.90 -0.59 -5.94
CA PHE A 219 -7.04 0.25 -7.13
C PHE A 219 -8.08 -0.31 -8.10
N PRO A 220 -8.92 0.56 -8.70
CA PRO A 220 -9.95 0.14 -9.63
C PRO A 220 -9.35 -0.47 -10.90
N ALA A 221 -10.14 -1.30 -11.57
CA ALA A 221 -9.82 -1.83 -12.89
C ALA A 221 -9.41 -0.72 -13.86
N GLY A 222 -8.40 -0.99 -14.69
CA GLY A 222 -7.81 -0.02 -15.62
C GLY A 222 -6.66 0.81 -15.02
N THR A 223 -6.48 0.85 -13.70
CA THR A 223 -5.36 1.57 -13.08
C THR A 223 -4.02 1.01 -13.57
N LYS A 224 -3.10 1.89 -14.00
CA LYS A 224 -1.79 1.52 -14.57
C LYS A 224 -0.79 1.15 -13.49
N PHE A 225 -0.09 0.04 -13.69
CA PHE A 225 0.94 -0.46 -12.80
C PHE A 225 2.27 -0.62 -13.56
N GLN A 226 3.31 0.07 -13.10
CA GLN A 226 4.67 -0.05 -13.60
C GLN A 226 5.40 -1.13 -12.81
N ARG A 227 5.74 -2.24 -13.45
CA ARG A 227 6.59 -3.27 -12.83
C ARG A 227 8.02 -2.76 -12.70
N LEU A 228 8.63 -3.06 -11.56
CA LEU A 228 10.02 -2.77 -11.25
C LEU A 228 10.83 -4.08 -11.15
N ASP A 229 12.11 -3.98 -11.47
CA ASP A 229 13.07 -5.07 -11.36
C ASP A 229 13.57 -5.15 -9.92
N VAL A 230 13.04 -6.09 -9.14
CA VAL A 230 13.42 -6.30 -7.73
C VAL A 230 14.26 -7.56 -7.57
N PRO A 231 15.33 -7.52 -6.76
CA PRO A 231 16.06 -8.73 -6.42
C PRO A 231 15.19 -9.65 -5.55
N THR A 232 15.26 -10.96 -5.82
CA THR A 232 14.71 -12.01 -4.96
C THR A 232 15.72 -13.12 -4.75
N ASN A 233 15.53 -13.94 -3.71
CA ASN A 233 16.37 -15.10 -3.42
C ASN A 233 16.38 -16.13 -4.55
N SER A 234 15.30 -16.20 -5.34
CA SER A 234 15.20 -17.09 -6.51
C SER A 234 15.90 -16.56 -7.76
N GLY A 235 16.37 -15.31 -7.75
CA GLY A 235 16.94 -14.62 -8.92
C GLY A 235 15.90 -14.04 -9.90
N ALA A 236 14.65 -14.52 -9.88
CA ALA A 236 13.58 -13.93 -10.69
C ALA A 236 12.99 -12.68 -10.01
N PRO A 237 12.65 -11.60 -10.74
CA PRO A 237 12.02 -10.41 -10.14
C PRO A 237 10.51 -10.61 -9.91
N SER A 238 10.17 -11.68 -9.19
CA SER A 238 8.83 -12.10 -8.80
C SER A 238 8.90 -13.14 -7.68
N ILE A 239 7.85 -13.26 -6.89
CA ILE A 239 7.69 -14.32 -5.88
C ILE A 239 6.48 -15.18 -6.24
N ASP A 240 6.65 -16.49 -6.23
CA ASP A 240 5.57 -17.44 -6.53
C ASP A 240 5.05 -18.08 -5.23
N ILE A 241 3.74 -17.96 -5.00
CA ILE A 241 3.07 -18.49 -3.80
C ILE A 241 2.28 -19.74 -4.17
N PRO A 242 2.48 -20.88 -3.48
CA PRO A 242 1.66 -22.06 -3.68
C PRO A 242 0.18 -21.80 -3.42
N LEU A 243 -0.67 -22.34 -4.27
CA LEU A 243 -2.12 -22.35 -4.06
C LEU A 243 -2.54 -23.70 -3.50
N TRP A 244 -3.48 -23.70 -2.54
CA TRP A 244 -3.93 -24.90 -1.85
C TRP A 244 -5.44 -25.10 -2.00
N VAL A 245 -5.84 -26.36 -2.14
CA VAL A 245 -7.24 -26.83 -2.10
C VAL A 245 -7.40 -27.87 -1.01
N GLN A 246 -8.66 -28.16 -0.65
CA GLN A 246 -8.97 -29.17 0.35
C GLN A 246 -8.54 -30.56 -0.12
N ASP A 247 -7.87 -31.29 0.77
CA ASP A 247 -7.61 -32.73 0.64
C ASP A 247 -8.86 -33.55 1.01
N SER A 248 -8.74 -34.88 1.00
CA SER A 248 -9.84 -35.78 1.37
C SER A 248 -10.30 -35.64 2.83
N ALA A 249 -9.52 -35.00 3.70
CA ALA A 249 -9.87 -34.69 5.09
C ALA A 249 -10.47 -33.28 5.24
N GLY A 250 -10.72 -32.56 4.14
CA GLY A 250 -11.29 -31.22 4.15
C GLY A 250 -10.30 -30.11 4.50
N ARG A 251 -8.98 -30.40 4.51
CA ARG A 251 -7.93 -29.45 4.90
C ARG A 251 -7.15 -28.92 3.71
N TYR A 252 -6.78 -27.64 3.71
CA TYR A 252 -6.11 -26.97 2.58
C TYR A 252 -4.64 -27.36 2.44
N ARG A 253 -4.36 -28.62 2.10
CA ARG A 253 -3.02 -29.21 2.06
C ARG A 253 -2.62 -29.75 0.69
N GLN A 254 -3.56 -29.83 -0.24
CA GLN A 254 -3.28 -30.27 -1.59
C GLN A 254 -2.89 -29.07 -2.45
N GLN A 255 -1.64 -29.04 -2.94
CA GLN A 255 -1.18 -27.97 -3.82
C GLN A 255 -1.91 -28.02 -5.17
N SER A 256 -2.33 -26.86 -5.66
CA SER A 256 -3.12 -26.67 -6.88
C SER A 256 -2.64 -25.44 -7.66
N GLY A 257 -1.36 -25.47 -8.05
CA GLY A 257 -0.69 -24.41 -8.81
C GLY A 257 0.03 -23.39 -7.94
N THR A 258 0.33 -22.24 -8.53
CA THR A 258 0.98 -21.10 -7.88
C THR A 258 0.34 -19.79 -8.33
N MET A 259 0.41 -18.77 -7.49
CA MET A 259 0.08 -17.39 -7.82
C MET A 259 1.36 -16.56 -7.80
N LYS A 260 1.67 -15.94 -8.92
CA LYS A 260 2.87 -15.09 -9.07
C LYS A 260 2.58 -13.68 -8.59
N PHE A 261 3.50 -13.09 -7.84
CA PHE A 261 3.47 -11.70 -7.42
C PHE A 261 4.63 -10.93 -8.04
N ILE A 262 4.33 -9.74 -8.56
CA ILE A 262 5.33 -8.83 -9.12
C ILE A 262 5.33 -7.51 -8.36
N TYR A 263 6.51 -6.93 -8.19
CA TYR A 263 6.68 -5.64 -7.53
C TYR A 263 6.64 -4.49 -8.53
N GLY A 264 6.16 -3.35 -8.06
CA GLY A 264 6.07 -2.17 -8.90
C GLY A 264 5.35 -1.04 -8.19
N TYR A 265 4.85 -0.08 -8.98
CA TYR A 265 4.11 1.04 -8.45
C TYR A 265 2.93 1.46 -9.31
N VAL A 266 2.03 2.15 -8.65
CA VAL A 266 0.88 2.86 -9.19
C VAL A 266 1.04 4.33 -8.82
N ILE A 267 0.78 5.24 -9.76
CA ILE A 267 0.65 6.67 -9.43
C ILE A 267 -0.83 6.93 -9.19
N ALA A 268 -1.17 7.19 -7.95
CA ALA A 268 -2.54 7.56 -7.60
C ALA A 268 -2.88 8.97 -8.08
N ALA A 269 -4.16 9.35 -8.05
CA ALA A 269 -4.61 10.68 -8.46
C ALA A 269 -3.93 11.84 -7.71
N THR A 270 -3.36 11.59 -6.52
CA THR A 270 -2.56 12.59 -5.77
C THR A 270 -1.16 12.84 -6.37
N GLY A 271 -0.78 12.13 -7.43
CA GLY A 271 0.54 12.23 -8.07
C GLY A 271 1.66 11.44 -7.36
N THR A 272 1.37 10.82 -6.21
CA THR A 272 2.35 10.10 -5.41
C THR A 272 2.44 8.63 -5.85
N PRO A 273 3.65 8.09 -6.11
CA PRO A 273 3.82 6.67 -6.35
C PRO A 273 3.54 5.87 -5.07
N ARG A 274 2.81 4.77 -5.21
CA ARG A 274 2.62 3.75 -4.17
C ARG A 274 3.22 2.46 -4.67
N ASN A 275 4.32 2.04 -4.05
CA ASN A 275 4.98 0.80 -4.39
C ASN A 275 4.32 -0.39 -3.65
N GLY A 276 4.50 -1.59 -4.19
CA GLY A 276 4.05 -2.81 -3.57
C GLY A 276 4.02 -3.98 -4.54
N TRP A 277 3.53 -5.11 -4.04
CA TRP A 277 3.31 -6.34 -4.77
C TRP A 277 1.88 -6.41 -5.28
N MET A 278 1.70 -6.89 -6.50
CA MET A 278 0.40 -7.26 -7.04
C MET A 278 0.46 -8.68 -7.59
N ALA A 279 -0.64 -9.42 -7.43
CA ALA A 279 -0.79 -10.71 -8.09
C ALA A 279 -0.81 -10.49 -9.61
N TYR A 280 0.00 -11.26 -10.33
CA TYR A 280 0.10 -11.20 -11.78
C TYR A 280 -1.25 -11.51 -12.45
N ASP A 281 -2.03 -12.42 -11.88
CA ASP A 281 -3.37 -12.77 -12.35
C ASP A 281 -4.38 -11.62 -12.25
N ALA A 282 -4.10 -10.61 -11.43
CA ALA A 282 -4.90 -9.38 -11.35
C ALA A 282 -4.56 -8.35 -12.44
N LEU A 283 -3.52 -8.62 -13.24
CA LEU A 283 -2.92 -7.67 -14.16
C LEU A 283 -3.00 -8.15 -15.61
N GLN A 284 -3.27 -7.21 -16.52
CA GLN A 284 -3.15 -7.43 -17.97
C GLN A 284 -2.04 -6.54 -18.52
N VAL A 285 -1.35 -7.01 -19.55
CA VAL A 285 -0.34 -6.22 -20.25
C VAL A 285 -0.97 -4.92 -20.74
N SER A 286 -0.22 -3.83 -20.59
CA SER A 286 -0.66 -2.50 -21.00
C SER A 286 0.51 -1.67 -21.54
N SER A 287 0.19 -0.53 -22.14
CA SER A 287 1.15 0.50 -22.51
C SER A 287 0.84 1.79 -21.74
N GLY A 288 1.81 2.71 -21.70
CA GLY A 288 1.66 4.02 -21.05
C GLY A 288 1.58 3.91 -19.53
N CYS A 289 2.54 3.23 -18.90
CA CYS A 289 2.71 3.33 -17.46
C CYS A 289 3.01 4.77 -17.04
N PRO A 290 2.79 5.08 -15.75
CA PRO A 290 3.10 6.38 -15.20
C PRO A 290 4.62 6.70 -15.19
#